data_AF-A0A9Q1L387-F1
#
_entry.id   AF-A0A9Q1L387-F1
#
_cell.length_a   1.000
_cell.length_b   1.000
_cell.length_c   1.000
_cell.angle_alpha   90.00
_cell.angle_beta   90.00
_cell.angle_gamma   90.00
#
_symmetry.space_group_name_H-M   'P 1'
#
loop_
_entity.id
_entity.type
_entity.pdbx_description
1 polymer ?
#
loop_
_entity_poly.entity_id
_entity_poly.type
_entity_poly.pdbx_seq_one_letter_code
_entity_poly.pdbx_strand_id
1 'polypeptide(L)'
;MWMRDLISQDVDGSDRPDYIDLAELEIYRDRERSVPRYNEFRRRMLQILISKWEDLTDNEEAIKTFREIYGDDVEKLDLLVGMAGFAISEAAFFIFLLMASRRLEADRFFTSNYNEAYTKKELKWVNTTENLKDVLDCHYPKMTTKWMNSSSALSVWDSSPEPHNPIPLYFRILIEASTTCWNLTFMCMHVSKSRFGGGVAGGFRRRSSVAAAAPRWWCWSSPENGTLAMVADAPSLVVLELVFV
;
A
#
# COMPACT_ATOMS: atom_id res chain seq x y z
N MET A 1 -15.84 -4.90 12.05
CA MET A 1 -16.27 -5.11 10.66
C MET A 1 -17.45 -4.18 10.39
N TRP A 2 -17.18 -2.90 10.08
CA TRP A 2 -18.21 -1.85 10.03
C TRP A 2 -18.75 -1.58 8.62
N MET A 3 -17.93 -1.80 7.58
CA MET A 3 -18.32 -1.57 6.18
C MET A 3 -19.35 -2.56 5.61
N ARG A 4 -19.76 -3.55 6.38
CA ARG A 4 -20.78 -4.55 5.97
C ARG A 4 -22.21 -4.14 6.30
N ASP A 5 -22.37 -3.04 7.03
CA ASP A 5 -23.66 -2.49 7.42
C ASP A 5 -23.55 -0.95 7.38
N LEU A 6 -23.35 -0.42 6.18
CA LEU A 6 -23.01 0.98 5.94
C LEU A 6 -24.25 1.78 5.52
N ILE A 7 -24.45 2.94 6.14
CA ILE A 7 -25.40 3.96 5.67
C ILE A 7 -24.78 4.62 4.43
N SER A 8 -25.40 4.42 3.28
CA SER A 8 -24.95 5.04 2.02
C SER A 8 -25.51 6.46 1.88
N GLN A 9 -24.85 7.29 1.08
CA GLN A 9 -25.24 8.69 0.89
C GLN A 9 -25.65 8.97 -0.56
N ASP A 10 -26.58 9.91 -0.72
CA ASP A 10 -26.90 10.53 -2.01
C ASP A 10 -25.84 11.54 -2.44
N VAL A 11 -25.97 12.03 -3.68
CA VAL A 11 -25.02 13.00 -4.27
C VAL A 11 -24.95 14.30 -3.46
N ASP A 12 -26.02 14.65 -2.76
CA ASP A 12 -26.10 15.82 -1.89
C ASP A 12 -25.58 15.57 -0.46
N GLY A 13 -25.14 14.34 -0.17
CA GLY A 13 -24.64 13.92 1.15
C GLY A 13 -25.72 13.53 2.14
N SER A 14 -26.99 13.48 1.73
CA SER A 14 -28.07 12.98 2.59
C SER A 14 -28.02 11.46 2.74
N ASP A 15 -28.36 10.96 3.93
CA ASP A 15 -28.32 9.54 4.24
C ASP A 15 -29.48 8.80 3.59
N ARG A 16 -29.18 7.67 2.95
CA ARG A 16 -30.17 6.76 2.39
C ARG A 16 -30.73 5.82 3.46
N PRO A 17 -32.01 5.45 3.37
CA PRO A 17 -32.62 4.54 4.34
C PRO A 17 -32.12 3.09 4.20
N ASP A 18 -31.62 2.72 3.01
CA ASP A 18 -31.17 1.36 2.70
C ASP A 18 -29.68 1.19 3.02
N TYR A 19 -29.40 0.29 3.96
CA TYR A 19 -28.05 -0.10 4.36
C TYR A 19 -27.43 -1.02 3.31
N ILE A 20 -26.11 -0.96 3.17
CA ILE A 20 -25.37 -1.75 2.20
C ILE A 20 -24.22 -2.53 2.86
N ASP A 21 -23.99 -3.75 2.37
CA ASP A 21 -22.71 -4.44 2.57
C ASP A 21 -21.76 -4.01 1.45
N LEU A 22 -20.79 -3.15 1.77
CA LEU A 22 -19.88 -2.59 0.77
C LEU A 22 -18.99 -3.68 0.15
N ALA A 23 -18.58 -4.69 0.92
CA ALA A 23 -17.72 -5.75 0.43
C ALA A 23 -18.44 -6.63 -0.62
N GLU A 24 -19.73 -6.90 -0.40
CA GLU A 24 -20.57 -7.58 -1.39
C GLU A 24 -20.83 -6.69 -2.62
N LEU A 25 -21.15 -5.42 -2.37
CA LEU A 25 -21.49 -4.46 -3.42
C LEU A 25 -20.32 -4.24 -4.39
N GLU A 26 -19.08 -4.14 -3.92
CA GLU A 26 -17.91 -3.95 -4.79
C GLU A 26 -17.73 -5.12 -5.76
N ILE A 27 -17.83 -6.36 -5.28
CA ILE A 27 -17.77 -7.56 -6.14
C ILE A 27 -18.92 -7.53 -7.16
N TYR A 28 -20.12 -7.16 -6.72
CA TYR A 28 -21.26 -7.04 -7.61
C TYR A 28 -21.05 -5.97 -8.70
N ARG A 29 -20.53 -4.79 -8.34
CA ARG A 29 -20.32 -3.67 -9.27
C ARG A 29 -19.27 -3.96 -10.33
N ASP A 30 -18.20 -4.67 -9.99
CA ASP A 30 -17.19 -5.07 -10.98
C ASP A 30 -17.82 -5.98 -12.06
N ARG A 31 -18.64 -6.94 -11.63
CA ARG A 31 -19.37 -7.84 -12.54
C ARG A 31 -20.41 -7.09 -13.38
N GLU A 32 -21.20 -6.22 -12.76
CA GLU A 32 -22.23 -5.41 -13.44
C GLU A 32 -21.62 -4.50 -14.51
N ARG A 33 -20.50 -3.86 -14.22
CA ARG A 33 -19.78 -2.96 -15.14
C ARG A 33 -19.00 -3.71 -16.21
N SER A 34 -19.11 -5.04 -16.26
CA SER A 34 -18.39 -5.90 -17.20
C SER A 34 -16.88 -5.73 -17.12
N VAL A 35 -16.37 -5.44 -15.91
CA VAL A 35 -14.93 -5.43 -15.65
C VAL A 35 -14.45 -6.89 -15.70
N PRO A 36 -13.36 -7.18 -16.43
CA PRO A 36 -12.83 -8.53 -16.48
C PRO A 36 -12.47 -9.09 -15.11
N ARG A 37 -12.75 -10.38 -14.92
CA ARG A 37 -12.27 -11.15 -13.76
C ARG A 37 -10.74 -11.24 -13.75
N TYR A 38 -10.17 -11.66 -12.62
CA TYR A 38 -8.74 -11.50 -12.34
C TYR A 38 -7.82 -12.05 -13.44
N ASN A 39 -8.01 -13.28 -13.90
CA ASN A 39 -7.12 -13.88 -14.90
C ASN A 39 -7.27 -13.22 -16.29
N GLU A 40 -8.49 -12.92 -16.70
CA GLU A 40 -8.76 -12.19 -17.95
C GLU A 40 -8.20 -10.76 -17.90
N PHE A 41 -8.28 -10.10 -16.75
CA PHE A 41 -7.65 -8.81 -16.52
C PHE A 41 -6.13 -8.88 -16.72
N ARG A 42 -5.48 -9.90 -16.14
CA ARG A 42 -4.04 -10.16 -16.33
C ARG A 42 -3.70 -10.41 -17.81
N ARG A 43 -4.52 -11.13 -18.57
CA ARG A 43 -4.33 -11.32 -20.03
C ARG A 43 -4.28 -9.98 -20.76
N ARG A 44 -5.22 -9.09 -20.48
CA ARG A 44 -5.33 -7.77 -21.14
C ARG A 44 -4.17 -6.86 -20.79
N MET A 45 -3.58 -7.04 -19.62
CA MET A 45 -2.40 -6.31 -19.16
C MET A 45 -1.08 -6.98 -19.53
N LEU A 46 -1.11 -8.04 -20.36
CA LEU A 46 0.07 -8.81 -20.77
C LEU A 46 0.86 -9.42 -19.59
N GLN A 47 0.16 -9.73 -18.50
CA GLN A 47 0.74 -10.37 -17.31
C GLN A 47 0.66 -11.89 -17.39
N ILE A 48 1.58 -12.56 -16.69
CA ILE A 48 1.57 -14.02 -16.56
C ILE A 48 0.32 -14.45 -15.82
N LEU A 49 -0.38 -15.45 -16.36
CA LEU A 49 -1.63 -15.98 -15.82
C LEU A 49 -1.38 -16.89 -14.62
N ILE A 50 -2.37 -16.95 -13.73
CA ILE A 50 -2.39 -17.97 -12.69
C ILE A 50 -3.00 -19.26 -13.27
N SER A 51 -2.40 -20.39 -12.91
CA SER A 51 -2.86 -21.73 -13.30
C SER A 51 -3.44 -22.51 -12.13
N LYS A 52 -3.01 -22.16 -10.92
CA LYS A 52 -3.40 -22.78 -9.65
C LYS A 52 -3.42 -21.71 -8.54
N TRP A 53 -4.09 -22.00 -7.43
CA TRP A 53 -4.26 -21.04 -6.33
C TRP A 53 -2.95 -20.67 -5.64
N GLU A 54 -1.97 -21.59 -5.65
CA GLU A 54 -0.63 -21.40 -5.11
C GLU A 54 0.20 -20.39 -5.93
N ASP A 55 -0.20 -20.08 -7.17
CA ASP A 55 0.44 -19.01 -7.95
C ASP A 55 0.03 -17.61 -7.44
N LEU A 56 -1.06 -17.51 -6.67
CA LEU A 56 -1.59 -16.25 -6.15
C LEU A 56 -1.11 -15.94 -4.73
N THR A 57 -1.04 -16.94 -3.85
CA THR A 57 -0.67 -16.75 -2.44
C THR A 57 -0.11 -18.03 -1.82
N ASP A 58 0.78 -17.89 -0.83
CA ASP A 58 1.29 -18.99 -0.01
C ASP A 58 0.42 -19.27 1.23
N ASN A 59 -0.66 -18.51 1.45
CA ASN A 59 -1.54 -18.69 2.60
C ASN A 59 -2.50 -19.88 2.39
N GLU A 60 -2.23 -20.99 3.09
CA GLU A 60 -3.03 -22.22 3.04
C GLU A 60 -4.52 -22.00 3.38
N GLU A 61 -4.83 -21.12 4.34
CA GLU A 61 -6.22 -20.84 4.72
C GLU A 61 -6.96 -20.12 3.59
N ALA A 62 -6.31 -19.15 2.94
CA ALA A 62 -6.89 -18.44 1.80
C ALA A 62 -7.10 -19.37 0.60
N ILE A 63 -6.11 -20.23 0.30
CA ILE A 63 -6.23 -21.23 -0.77
C ILE A 63 -7.42 -22.17 -0.51
N LYS A 64 -7.59 -22.63 0.73
CA LYS A 64 -8.73 -23.48 1.10
C LYS A 64 -10.06 -22.75 0.86
N THR A 65 -10.18 -21.50 1.30
CA THR A 65 -11.38 -20.68 1.07
C THR A 65 -11.65 -20.44 -0.43
N PHE A 66 -10.61 -20.23 -1.24
CA PHE A 66 -10.77 -20.09 -2.69
C PHE A 66 -11.32 -21.36 -3.33
N ARG A 67 -10.81 -22.54 -2.93
CA ARG A 67 -11.33 -23.82 -3.41
C ARG A 67 -12.78 -24.06 -2.99
N GLU A 68 -13.16 -23.65 -1.78
CA GLU A 68 -14.55 -23.77 -1.31
C GLU A 68 -15.53 -22.87 -2.08
N ILE A 69 -15.13 -21.65 -2.44
CA ILE A 69 -16.01 -20.66 -3.09
C ILE A 69 -15.99 -20.79 -4.63
N TYR A 70 -14.81 -20.91 -5.22
CA TYR A 70 -14.61 -20.88 -6.68
C TYR A 70 -14.35 -22.26 -7.29
N GLY A 71 -14.13 -23.30 -6.46
CA GLY A 71 -13.71 -24.62 -6.92
C GLY A 71 -12.26 -24.61 -7.41
N ASP A 72 -11.97 -25.42 -8.45
CA ASP A 72 -10.65 -25.46 -9.10
C ASP A 72 -10.56 -24.52 -10.31
N ASP A 73 -11.58 -23.67 -10.54
CA ASP A 73 -11.70 -22.81 -11.71
C ASP A 73 -11.17 -21.39 -11.43
N VAL A 74 -9.88 -21.18 -11.72
CA VAL A 74 -9.18 -19.89 -11.51
C VAL A 74 -9.75 -18.74 -12.35
N GLU A 75 -10.48 -19.02 -13.44
CA GLU A 75 -11.09 -17.98 -14.28
C GLU A 75 -12.28 -17.28 -13.60
N LYS A 76 -12.86 -17.92 -12.59
CA LYS A 76 -13.98 -17.35 -11.83
C LYS A 76 -13.54 -16.40 -10.72
N LEU A 77 -12.25 -16.31 -10.41
CA LEU A 77 -11.76 -15.42 -9.37
C LEU A 77 -12.09 -13.96 -9.68
N ASP A 78 -12.84 -13.31 -8.78
CA ASP A 78 -13.17 -11.89 -8.93
C ASP A 78 -11.91 -11.01 -8.81
N LEU A 79 -11.94 -9.87 -9.51
CA LEU A 79 -10.80 -8.96 -9.63
C LEU A 79 -10.32 -8.46 -8.26
N LEU A 80 -11.24 -7.93 -7.46
CA LEU A 80 -10.96 -7.40 -6.13
C LEU A 80 -10.27 -8.43 -5.22
N VAL A 81 -10.74 -9.69 -5.26
CA VAL A 81 -10.20 -10.78 -4.43
C VAL A 81 -8.76 -11.11 -4.84
N GLY A 82 -8.49 -11.17 -6.15
CA GLY A 82 -7.13 -11.41 -6.66
C GLY A 82 -6.15 -10.27 -6.37
N MET A 83 -6.64 -9.05 -6.12
CA MET A 83 -5.79 -7.90 -5.79
C MET A 83 -5.44 -7.77 -4.31
N ALA A 84 -6.13 -8.47 -3.41
CA ALA A 84 -6.13 -8.21 -1.96
C ALA A 84 -4.90 -8.70 -1.16
N GLY A 85 -3.76 -8.99 -1.80
CA GLY A 85 -2.58 -9.57 -1.14
C GLY A 85 -1.49 -8.59 -0.70
N PHE A 86 -1.51 -7.35 -1.21
CA PHE A 86 -0.47 -6.33 -0.99
C PHE A 86 -1.09 -4.94 -0.96
N ALA A 87 -0.28 -3.94 -0.58
CA ALA A 87 -0.61 -2.51 -0.68
C ALA A 87 -1.40 -2.15 -1.93
N ILE A 88 -0.81 -2.57 -3.03
CA ILE A 88 -1.36 -2.56 -4.37
C ILE A 88 -0.75 -3.81 -5.01
N SER A 89 -1.57 -4.65 -5.63
CA SER A 89 -1.07 -5.79 -6.40
C SER A 89 -0.29 -5.32 -7.64
N GLU A 90 0.60 -6.15 -8.19
CA GLU A 90 1.30 -5.86 -9.44
C GLU A 90 0.32 -5.49 -10.57
N ALA A 91 -0.81 -6.18 -10.67
CA ALA A 91 -1.87 -5.90 -11.65
C ALA A 91 -2.47 -4.49 -11.50
N ALA A 92 -2.76 -4.07 -10.26
CA ALA A 92 -3.23 -2.72 -10.00
C ALA A 92 -2.13 -1.66 -10.20
N PHE A 93 -0.87 -2.01 -9.94
CA PHE A 93 0.28 -1.13 -10.17
C PHE A 93 0.47 -0.77 -11.65
N PHE A 94 0.26 -1.70 -12.60
CA PHE A 94 0.33 -1.38 -14.03
C PHE A 94 -0.73 -0.35 -14.46
N ILE A 95 -1.97 -0.49 -13.96
CA ILE A 95 -3.01 0.53 -14.20
C ILE A 95 -2.63 1.84 -13.54
N PHE A 96 -2.13 1.81 -12.30
CA PHE A 96 -1.67 3.01 -11.62
C PHE A 96 -0.58 3.72 -12.43
N LEU A 97 0.42 3.01 -12.94
CA LEU A 97 1.50 3.58 -13.75
C LEU A 97 0.95 4.30 -14.99
N LEU A 98 0.05 3.65 -15.74
CA LEU A 98 -0.54 4.23 -16.93
C LEU A 98 -1.43 5.44 -16.60
N MET A 99 -2.31 5.31 -15.61
CA MET A 99 -3.31 6.32 -15.28
C MET A 99 -2.72 7.50 -14.52
N ALA A 100 -1.70 7.29 -13.68
CA ALA A 100 -0.99 8.37 -12.99
C ALA A 100 -0.26 9.27 -13.97
N SER A 101 0.51 8.72 -14.91
CA SER A 101 1.15 9.50 -15.97
C SER A 101 0.12 10.22 -16.84
N ARG A 102 -0.95 9.52 -17.25
CA ARG A 102 -2.03 10.11 -18.06
C ARG A 102 -2.70 11.30 -17.37
N ARG A 103 -2.89 11.27 -16.05
CA ARG A 103 -3.48 12.41 -15.31
C ARG A 103 -2.65 13.69 -15.42
N LEU A 104 -1.31 13.59 -15.44
CA LEU A 104 -0.44 14.75 -15.63
C LEU A 104 -0.31 15.13 -17.10
N GLU A 105 -0.08 14.17 -17.99
CA GLU A 105 0.21 14.43 -19.40
C GLU A 105 -1.02 14.90 -20.19
N ALA A 106 -2.22 14.43 -19.85
CA ALA A 106 -3.44 14.77 -20.57
C ALA A 106 -4.06 16.10 -20.11
N ASP A 107 -3.65 16.62 -18.95
CA ASP A 107 -4.17 17.88 -18.43
C ASP A 107 -3.32 19.06 -18.94
N ARG A 108 -4.03 20.05 -19.50
CA ARG A 108 -3.44 21.29 -19.98
C ARG A 108 -2.76 22.08 -18.88
N PHE A 109 -3.32 22.07 -17.66
CA PHE A 109 -2.81 22.84 -16.54
C PHE A 109 -1.51 22.27 -15.98
N PHE A 110 -1.19 20.99 -16.24
CA PHE A 110 0.11 20.38 -15.92
C PHE A 110 1.09 20.35 -17.11
N THR A 111 0.63 20.74 -18.31
CA THR A 111 1.43 20.74 -19.53
C THR A 111 1.50 22.13 -20.16
N SER A 112 0.75 22.40 -21.23
CA SER A 112 0.93 23.62 -22.04
C SER A 112 0.61 24.92 -21.29
N ASN A 113 -0.30 24.89 -20.32
CA ASN A 113 -0.73 26.06 -19.57
C ASN A 113 -0.14 26.15 -18.16
N TYR A 114 0.80 25.28 -17.78
CA TYR A 114 1.40 25.30 -16.44
C TYR A 114 2.09 26.63 -16.09
N ASN A 115 2.66 27.34 -17.06
CA ASN A 115 3.32 28.63 -16.81
C ASN A 115 2.40 29.85 -16.97
N GLU A 116 1.31 29.71 -17.73
CA GLU A 116 0.42 30.83 -18.10
C GLU A 116 -0.82 30.91 -17.22
N ALA A 117 -1.31 29.76 -16.73
CA ALA A 117 -2.52 29.71 -15.90
C ALA A 117 -2.28 30.21 -14.47
N TYR A 118 -1.04 30.16 -13.97
CA TYR A 118 -0.68 30.53 -12.61
C TYR A 118 0.07 31.86 -12.56
N THR A 119 -0.18 32.65 -11.52
CA THR A 119 0.67 33.82 -11.24
C THR A 119 2.04 33.37 -10.73
N LYS A 120 3.06 34.23 -10.86
CA LYS A 120 4.42 33.93 -10.39
C LYS A 120 4.48 33.55 -8.90
N LYS A 121 3.59 34.11 -8.08
CA LYS A 121 3.53 33.81 -6.64
C LYS A 121 2.97 32.41 -6.39
N GLU A 122 1.91 32.04 -7.11
CA GLU A 122 1.29 30.71 -7.01
C GLU A 122 2.21 29.62 -7.55
N LEU A 123 2.84 29.85 -8.69
CA LEU A 123 3.79 28.89 -9.25
C LEU A 123 5.00 28.70 -8.32
N LYS A 124 5.47 29.77 -7.68
CA LYS A 124 6.50 29.66 -6.64
C LYS A 124 6.01 28.81 -5.46
N TRP A 125 4.76 28.99 -5.02
CA TRP A 125 4.18 28.21 -3.93
C TRP A 125 4.16 26.71 -4.26
N VAL A 126 3.65 26.34 -5.43
CA VAL A 126 3.61 24.96 -5.92
C VAL A 126 5.02 24.37 -5.96
N ASN A 127 5.98 25.10 -6.54
CA ASN A 127 7.37 24.64 -6.67
C ASN A 127 8.18 24.62 -5.37
N THR A 128 7.66 25.18 -4.26
CA THR A 128 8.33 25.12 -2.95
C THR A 128 7.67 24.14 -1.99
N THR A 129 6.50 23.61 -2.33
CA THR A 129 5.75 22.69 -1.50
C THR A 129 6.03 21.28 -2.01
N GLU A 130 6.83 20.51 -1.26
CA GLU A 130 7.30 19.20 -1.73
C GLU A 130 6.48 18.04 -1.17
N ASN A 131 5.81 18.24 -0.04
CA ASN A 131 5.15 17.16 0.70
C ASN A 131 3.93 17.65 1.50
N LEU A 132 3.09 16.70 1.94
CA LEU A 132 1.94 17.00 2.82
C LEU A 132 2.32 17.66 4.15
N LYS A 133 3.53 17.41 4.67
CA LYS A 133 4.01 18.03 5.92
C LYS A 133 4.17 19.54 5.76
N ASP A 134 4.65 20.04 4.62
CA ASP A 134 4.81 21.47 4.36
C ASP A 134 3.45 22.20 4.41
N VAL A 135 2.40 21.54 3.89
CA VAL A 135 1.02 22.05 3.96
C VAL A 135 0.49 22.06 5.40
N LEU A 136 0.73 20.99 6.15
CA LEU A 136 0.35 20.93 7.57
C LEU A 136 1.08 21.99 8.39
N ASP A 137 2.37 22.24 8.12
CA ASP A 137 3.18 23.24 8.80
C ASP A 137 2.70 24.67 8.52
N CYS A 138 2.19 24.92 7.31
CA CYS A 138 1.58 26.20 6.96
C CYS A 138 0.36 26.53 7.83
N HIS A 139 -0.51 25.55 8.11
CA HIS A 139 -1.77 25.78 8.83
C HIS A 139 -1.69 25.47 10.33
N TYR A 140 -0.87 24.49 10.72
CA TYR A 140 -0.73 23.97 12.08
C TYR A 140 0.75 23.80 12.49
N PRO A 141 1.52 24.90 12.60
CA PRO A 141 2.98 24.85 12.73
C PRO A 141 3.50 24.14 13.98
N LYS A 142 2.67 23.99 15.02
CA LYS A 142 3.05 23.32 16.28
C LYS A 142 2.75 21.81 16.27
N MET A 143 1.97 21.32 15.31
CA MET A 143 1.46 19.95 15.31
C MET A 143 2.57 18.96 14.96
N THR A 144 3.21 19.14 13.81
CA THR A 144 4.29 18.28 13.31
C THR A 144 5.48 18.27 14.26
N THR A 145 5.90 19.44 14.75
CA THR A 145 7.02 19.59 15.69
C THR A 145 6.78 18.81 17.00
N LYS A 146 5.52 18.68 17.43
CA LYS A 146 5.18 18.02 18.69
C LYS A 146 4.92 16.52 18.53
N TRP A 147 4.32 16.10 17.41
CA TRP A 147 3.73 14.77 17.29
C TRP A 147 4.32 13.92 16.16
N MET A 148 5.12 14.49 15.27
CA MET A 148 5.62 13.80 14.09
C MET A 148 7.14 13.67 14.12
N ASN A 149 7.60 12.44 14.33
CA ASN A 149 8.99 12.02 14.28
C ASN A 149 9.40 11.55 12.87
N SER A 150 8.43 11.09 12.07
CA SER A 150 8.66 10.62 10.71
C SER A 150 9.08 11.72 9.73
N SER A 151 9.74 11.31 8.64
CA SER A 151 10.12 12.19 7.54
C SER A 151 8.90 12.63 6.70
N SER A 152 7.96 11.73 6.44
CA SER A 152 6.71 11.99 5.71
C SER A 152 5.48 11.97 6.63
N ALA A 153 4.49 12.81 6.33
CA ALA A 153 3.21 12.87 7.03
C ALA A 153 2.26 11.71 6.67
N LEU A 154 2.53 11.00 5.57
CA LEU A 154 1.81 9.78 5.18
C LEU A 154 2.35 8.53 5.90
N SER A 155 3.50 8.67 6.57
CA SER A 155 4.05 7.60 7.40
C SER A 155 3.35 7.49 8.74
N VAL A 156 3.57 6.38 9.46
CA VAL A 156 3.24 6.35 10.90
C VAL A 156 4.08 7.42 11.61
N TRP A 157 3.45 8.39 12.26
CA TRP A 157 4.11 9.60 12.76
C TRP A 157 5.17 9.35 13.83
N ASP A 158 5.05 8.27 14.60
CA ASP A 158 6.02 7.88 15.63
C ASP A 158 7.20 7.06 15.07
N SER A 159 7.18 6.72 13.77
CA SER A 159 8.29 6.00 13.14
C SER A 159 9.58 6.78 13.20
N SER A 160 10.68 6.08 13.49
CA SER A 160 12.02 6.67 13.42
C SER A 160 12.33 7.13 12.00
N PRO A 161 13.02 8.27 11.82
CA PRO A 161 13.45 8.71 10.50
C PRO A 161 14.41 7.68 9.89
N GLU A 162 14.21 7.42 8.59
CA GLU A 162 15.07 6.48 7.84
C GLU A 162 16.51 7.00 7.78
N PRO A 163 17.51 6.15 8.03
CA PRO A 163 18.90 6.56 7.96
C PRO A 163 19.30 6.87 6.52
N HIS A 164 20.10 7.93 6.34
CA HIS A 164 20.60 8.29 5.02
C HIS A 164 21.43 7.15 4.41
N ASN A 165 20.99 6.60 3.28
CA ASN A 165 21.74 5.60 2.53
C ASN A 165 22.74 6.29 1.59
N PRO A 166 24.06 6.10 1.79
CA PRO A 166 25.10 6.79 1.04
C PRO A 166 25.23 6.33 -0.43
N ILE A 167 24.58 5.22 -0.79
CA ILE A 167 24.58 4.71 -2.16
C ILE A 167 23.64 5.61 -2.99
N PRO A 168 24.13 6.19 -4.12
CA PRO A 168 23.29 6.98 -5.00
C PRO A 168 22.08 6.17 -5.50
N LEU A 169 20.95 6.85 -5.66
CA LEU A 169 19.63 6.24 -5.81
C LEU A 169 19.55 5.24 -6.97
N TYR A 170 20.06 5.61 -8.15
CA TYR A 170 20.09 4.76 -9.33
C TYR A 170 21.04 3.56 -9.25
N PHE A 171 21.93 3.50 -8.26
CA PHE A 171 22.85 2.39 -8.03
C PHE A 171 22.44 1.51 -6.85
N ARG A 172 21.28 1.76 -6.24
CA ARG A 172 20.77 0.90 -5.18
C ARG A 172 20.33 -0.42 -5.78
N ILE A 173 21.07 -1.47 -5.48
CA ILE A 173 20.69 -2.83 -5.84
C ILE A 173 19.64 -3.26 -4.83
N LEU A 174 18.43 -3.50 -5.32
CA LEU A 174 17.49 -4.36 -4.60
C LEU A 174 18.11 -5.74 -4.63
N ILE A 175 18.75 -6.14 -3.52
CA ILE A 175 19.05 -7.54 -3.32
C ILE A 175 17.68 -8.20 -3.23
N GLU A 176 17.25 -8.84 -4.32
CA GLU A 176 16.19 -9.82 -4.27
C GLU A 176 16.59 -10.76 -3.14
N ALA A 177 15.89 -10.63 -2.01
CA ALA A 177 15.67 -11.75 -1.17
C ALA A 177 15.03 -12.80 -2.07
N SER A 178 15.86 -13.69 -2.62
CA SER A 178 15.42 -15.00 -3.06
C SER A 178 14.49 -15.54 -1.97
N THR A 179 13.51 -16.30 -2.38
CA THR A 179 12.47 -17.05 -1.65
C THR A 179 12.84 -17.65 -0.28
N THR A 180 14.06 -17.50 0.22
CA THR A 180 14.53 -17.82 1.57
C THR A 180 14.37 -16.70 2.62
N CYS A 181 14.39 -15.39 2.28
CA CYS A 181 14.12 -14.34 3.30
C CYS A 181 12.63 -14.23 3.66
N TRP A 182 11.75 -14.71 2.78
CA TRP A 182 10.31 -14.82 3.02
C TRP A 182 9.95 -15.76 4.17
N ASN A 183 10.81 -16.74 4.50
CA ASN A 183 10.59 -17.68 5.62
C ASN A 183 11.19 -17.23 6.96
N LEU A 184 12.11 -16.26 6.99
CA LEU A 184 12.77 -15.85 8.24
C LEU A 184 11.94 -14.86 9.07
N THR A 185 11.01 -14.13 8.45
CA THR A 185 9.98 -13.36 9.19
C THR A 185 8.97 -14.31 9.84
N PHE A 186 8.67 -15.45 9.21
CA PHE A 186 7.83 -16.52 9.78
C PHE A 186 8.50 -17.22 10.98
N MET A 187 9.82 -17.43 10.93
CA MET A 187 10.59 -18.03 12.03
C MET A 187 10.63 -17.13 13.29
N CYS A 188 10.69 -15.81 13.14
CA CYS A 188 10.69 -14.89 14.29
C CYS A 188 9.33 -14.81 15.01
N MET A 189 8.22 -14.98 14.28
CA MET A 189 6.89 -14.97 14.89
C MET A 189 6.55 -16.30 15.60
N HIS A 190 7.09 -17.43 15.15
CA HIS A 190 6.90 -18.73 15.81
C HIS A 190 7.75 -18.95 17.07
N VAL A 191 8.87 -18.24 17.23
CA VAL A 191 9.70 -18.34 18.45
C VAL A 191 9.17 -17.47 19.60
N SER A 192 8.32 -16.46 19.33
CA SER A 192 7.81 -15.59 20.40
C SER A 192 6.60 -16.15 21.17
N LYS A 193 5.97 -17.23 20.70
CA LYS A 193 4.81 -17.85 21.39
C LYS A 193 5.13 -19.08 22.24
N SER A 194 6.40 -19.54 22.29
CA SER A 194 6.78 -20.80 22.95
C SER A 194 7.72 -20.68 24.16
N ARG A 195 7.97 -19.49 24.71
CA ARG A 195 8.70 -19.35 26.00
C ARG A 195 8.12 -18.29 26.93
N PHE A 196 6.98 -18.61 27.56
CA PHE A 196 6.74 -18.20 28.95
C PHE A 196 6.81 -19.46 29.81
N GLY A 197 7.99 -19.70 30.39
CA GLY A 197 8.25 -20.84 31.26
C GLY A 197 9.71 -20.89 31.70
N GLY A 198 9.99 -20.30 32.86
CA GLY A 198 11.06 -20.70 33.78
C GLY A 198 12.53 -20.48 33.38
N GLY A 199 13.18 -19.54 34.08
CA GLY A 199 14.38 -19.85 34.86
C GLY A 199 15.77 -19.88 34.19
N VAL A 200 16.66 -19.13 34.84
CA VAL A 200 18.11 -19.36 35.05
C VAL A 200 19.11 -18.84 34.00
N ALA A 201 20.14 -18.20 34.57
CA ALA A 201 21.20 -17.41 33.96
C ALA A 201 22.25 -18.21 33.16
N GLY A 202 22.88 -17.53 32.19
CA GLY A 202 24.10 -17.98 31.53
C GLY A 202 24.60 -16.95 30.51
N GLY A 203 25.71 -16.28 30.81
CA GLY A 203 26.30 -15.26 29.94
C GLY A 203 26.85 -15.84 28.65
N PHE A 204 26.51 -15.23 27.51
CA PHE A 204 27.19 -15.45 26.24
C PHE A 204 27.54 -14.10 25.60
N ARG A 205 28.83 -13.92 25.35
CA ARG A 205 29.48 -12.72 24.79
C ARG A 205 28.97 -12.49 23.36
N ARG A 206 28.18 -11.43 23.11
CA ARG A 206 27.81 -11.04 21.73
C ARG A 206 29.01 -10.39 21.05
N ARG A 207 29.55 -11.05 20.01
CA ARG A 207 30.26 -10.36 18.93
C ARG A 207 29.23 -9.56 18.14
N SER A 208 29.47 -8.27 17.99
CA SER A 208 28.74 -7.38 17.10
C SER A 208 29.09 -7.71 15.64
N SER A 209 28.22 -8.48 14.98
CA SER A 209 28.13 -8.50 13.53
C SER A 209 27.08 -7.49 13.10
N VAL A 210 27.51 -6.50 12.30
CA VAL A 210 26.67 -5.47 11.68
C VAL A 210 25.63 -6.16 10.80
N ALA A 211 24.38 -6.19 11.27
CA ALA A 211 23.25 -6.55 10.42
C ALA A 211 22.87 -5.32 9.60
N ALA A 212 23.09 -5.37 8.29
CA ALA A 212 22.60 -4.38 7.37
C ALA A 212 21.07 -4.34 7.46
N ALA A 213 20.52 -3.18 7.82
CA ALA A 213 19.08 -2.96 7.84
C ALA A 213 18.54 -3.04 6.41
N ALA A 214 17.78 -4.09 6.12
CA ALA A 214 16.94 -4.16 4.94
C ALA A 214 15.77 -3.18 5.08
N PRO A 215 15.21 -2.63 3.98
CA PRO A 215 13.99 -1.83 4.03
C PRO A 215 12.88 -2.66 4.68
N ARG A 216 12.42 -2.21 5.84
CA ARG A 216 11.49 -2.94 6.69
C ARG A 216 10.09 -2.39 6.42
N TRP A 217 9.34 -3.10 5.59
CA TRP A 217 7.92 -2.83 5.39
C TRP A 217 7.18 -3.19 6.67
N TRP A 218 6.67 -2.20 7.39
CA TRP A 218 5.82 -2.41 8.55
C TRP A 218 4.36 -2.39 8.12
N CYS A 219 3.69 -3.53 8.21
CA CYS A 219 2.24 -3.60 8.18
C CYS A 219 1.76 -3.81 9.61
N TRP A 220 0.96 -2.88 10.14
CA TRP A 220 0.32 -3.04 11.45
C TRP A 220 -1.19 -3.03 11.23
N SER A 221 -1.84 -4.16 11.50
CA SER A 221 -3.30 -4.21 11.66
C SER A 221 -3.61 -4.13 13.15
N SER A 222 -4.26 -3.05 13.59
CA SER A 222 -4.83 -2.98 14.94
C SER A 222 -6.19 -3.70 14.92
N PRO A 223 -6.44 -4.68 15.82
CA PRO A 223 -7.70 -5.42 15.85
C PRO A 223 -8.94 -4.56 16.13
N GLU A 224 -8.77 -3.32 16.62
CA GLU A 224 -9.88 -2.55 17.18
C GLU A 224 -10.46 -1.48 16.23
N ASN A 225 -9.68 -0.93 15.29
CA ASN A 225 -10.11 0.26 14.52
C ASN A 225 -9.99 0.18 12.98
N GLY A 226 -9.59 -0.96 12.40
CA GLY A 226 -9.69 -1.19 10.95
C GLY A 226 -8.97 -0.17 10.04
N THR A 227 -7.96 0.54 10.54
CA THR A 227 -7.18 1.51 9.75
C THR A 227 -5.93 0.84 9.20
N LEU A 228 -5.73 0.90 7.88
CA LEU A 228 -4.55 0.41 7.17
C LEU A 228 -3.75 1.62 6.70
N ALA A 229 -2.50 1.76 7.17
CA ALA A 229 -1.58 2.82 6.73
C ALA A 229 -0.40 2.19 5.99
N MET A 230 0.04 2.82 4.89
CA MET A 230 1.13 2.34 4.06
C MET A 230 2.18 3.40 3.88
N VAL A 231 3.43 2.99 4.09
CA VAL A 231 4.62 3.81 3.83
C VAL A 231 5.41 3.08 2.77
N ALA A 232 5.45 3.66 1.56
CA ALA A 232 6.33 3.19 0.51
C ALA A 232 7.65 3.96 0.61
N ASP A 233 8.71 3.25 0.97
CA ASP A 233 10.06 3.80 1.06
C ASP A 233 10.77 3.57 -0.29
N ALA A 234 10.42 4.39 -1.28
CA ALA A 234 11.07 4.42 -2.59
C ALA A 234 11.85 5.73 -2.71
N PRO A 235 13.19 5.68 -2.74
CA PRO A 235 14.00 6.88 -2.81
C PRO A 235 14.21 7.13 -4.32
N SER A 236 13.52 8.15 -4.82
CA SER A 236 13.47 8.63 -6.21
C SER A 236 13.06 7.62 -7.29
N LEU A 237 11.77 7.31 -7.32
CA LEU A 237 11.02 7.40 -8.56
C LEU A 237 10.02 8.52 -8.31
N VAL A 238 10.05 9.54 -9.17
CA VAL A 238 9.11 10.68 -9.28
C VAL A 238 8.01 10.64 -8.22
N VAL A 239 8.11 11.53 -7.22
CA VAL A 239 7.07 11.79 -6.24
C VAL A 239 5.84 12.29 -7.01
N LEU A 240 5.06 11.35 -7.52
CA LEU A 240 3.66 11.51 -7.85
C LEU A 240 2.91 11.37 -6.53
N GLU A 241 3.15 12.32 -5.60
CA GLU A 241 2.20 12.61 -4.53
C GLU A 241 0.99 13.27 -5.21
N LEU A 242 0.15 12.42 -5.79
CA LEU A 242 -1.19 12.80 -6.20
C LEU A 242 -2.00 12.96 -4.92
N VAL A 243 -2.14 14.22 -4.51
CA VAL A 243 -3.22 14.67 -3.64
C VAL A 243 -4.51 14.07 -4.18
N PHE A 244 -5.13 13.17 -3.42
CA PHE A 244 -6.54 12.86 -3.59
C PHE A 244 -7.30 14.16 -3.26
N VAL A 245 -7.65 14.93 -4.28
CA VAL A 245 -8.74 15.90 -4.26
C VAL A 245 -9.94 15.26 -4.95
#